data_AF-A0A6A5XGL9-F1
#
_entry.id   AF-A0A6A5XGL9-F1
#
_cell.length_a   1.000
_cell.length_b   1.000
_cell.length_c   1.000
_cell.angle_alpha   90.00
_cell.angle_beta   90.00
_cell.angle_gamma   90.00
#
_symmetry.space_group_name_H-M   'P 1'
#
loop_
_entity.id
_entity.type
_entity.pdbx_description
1 polymer ?
#
loop_
_entity_poly.entity_id
_entity_poly.type
_entity_poly.pdbx_seq_one_letter_code
_entity_poly.pdbx_strand_id
1 'polypeptide(L)'
;MAGHLQASFLSYADNLDGTILTVNRSVFLRRNTTMLGTVFFSAFALQLAFDTGSDKIWDSVNKGRQWKDIKQRYMEQSDEE
;
A
#
# COMPACT_ATOMS: atom_id res chain seq x y z
N MET A 1 24.15 52.42 13.14
CA MET A 1 24.45 51.27 12.25
C MET A 1 24.02 49.92 12.81
N ALA A 2 23.75 49.77 14.12
CA ALA A 2 23.38 48.47 14.73
C ALA A 2 22.01 47.90 14.30
N GLY A 3 21.05 48.74 13.89
CA GLY A 3 19.69 48.27 13.55
C GLY A 3 19.56 47.55 12.20
N HIS A 4 20.45 47.83 11.24
CA HIS A 4 20.38 47.22 9.89
C HIS A 4 20.85 45.76 9.90
N LEU A 5 21.77 45.40 10.81
CA LEU A 5 22.29 44.05 10.96
C LEU A 5 21.33 43.14 11.74
N GLN A 6 20.54 43.70 12.65
CA GLN A 6 19.55 42.95 13.42
C GLN A 6 18.31 42.57 12.58
N ALA A 7 17.87 43.46 11.67
CA ALA A 7 16.74 43.19 10.78
C ALA A 7 17.05 42.14 9.69
N SER A 8 18.28 42.13 9.18
CA SER A 8 18.72 41.15 8.19
C SER A 8 18.93 39.75 8.79
N PHE A 9 19.33 39.66 10.07
CA PHE A 9 19.42 38.39 10.81
C PHE A 9 18.04 37.78 11.10
N LEU A 10 17.06 38.58 11.50
CA LEU A 10 15.68 38.11 11.76
C LEU A 10 14.98 37.63 10.48
N SER A 11 15.18 38.32 9.35
CA SER A 11 14.64 37.91 8.05
C SER A 11 15.23 36.59 7.52
N TYR A 12 16.49 36.28 7.87
CA TYR A 12 17.13 34.99 7.55
C TYR A 12 16.55 33.85 8.39
N ALA A 13 16.29 34.10 9.67
CA ALA A 13 15.64 33.14 10.57
C ALA A 13 14.18 32.83 10.15
N ASP A 14 13.39 33.84 9.76
CA ASP A 14 12.01 33.64 9.27
C ASP A 14 11.95 32.82 7.96
N ASN A 15 12.97 32.92 7.09
CA ASN A 15 13.08 32.11 5.87
C ASN A 15 13.52 30.65 6.15
N LEU A 16 14.27 30.44 7.24
CA LEU A 16 14.66 29.11 7.71
C LEU A 16 13.46 28.33 8.27
N ASP A 17 12.51 29.01 8.91
CA ASP A 17 11.28 28.39 9.43
C ASP A 17 10.27 28.08 8.31
N GLY A 18 10.17 28.93 7.28
CA GLY A 18 9.18 28.78 6.20
C GLY A 18 9.44 27.61 5.24
N THR A 19 10.67 27.10 5.18
CA THR A 19 11.07 26.12 4.15
C THR A 19 11.50 24.77 4.74
N ILE A 20 12.07 24.76 5.95
CA ILE A 20 12.56 23.55 6.63
C ILE A 20 11.49 22.93 7.56
N LEU A 21 10.47 23.69 7.96
CA LEU A 21 9.32 23.21 8.74
C LEU A 21 8.07 23.02 7.88
N THR A 22 8.22 22.74 6.59
CA THR A 22 7.08 22.31 5.77
C THR A 22 6.67 20.90 6.21
N VAL A 23 5.79 20.86 7.21
CA VAL A 23 5.11 19.65 7.68
C VAL A 23 4.59 18.89 6.45
N ASN A 24 5.18 17.72 6.18
CA ASN A 24 4.72 16.80 5.16
C ASN A 24 3.25 16.47 5.43
N ARG A 25 2.36 17.16 4.71
CA ARG A 25 0.92 17.11 4.94
C ARG A 25 0.39 15.87 4.27
N SER A 26 0.27 14.76 5.01
CA SER A 26 -0.33 13.52 4.50
C SER A 26 -1.72 13.79 3.95
N VAL A 27 -1.83 13.74 2.62
CA VAL A 27 -3.07 14.00 1.88
C VAL A 27 -4.13 12.95 2.23
N PHE A 28 -3.70 11.73 2.55
CA PHE A 28 -4.57 10.59 2.82
C PHE A 28 -5.05 10.53 4.27
N LEU A 29 -4.22 10.95 5.24
CA LEU A 29 -4.49 10.71 6.66
C LEU A 29 -5.04 11.93 7.41
N ARG A 30 -4.97 13.13 6.83
CA ARG A 30 -5.30 14.37 7.57
C ARG A 30 -6.79 14.71 7.65
N ARG A 31 -7.60 14.26 6.69
CA ARG A 31 -9.06 14.54 6.67
C ARG A 31 -9.81 13.26 6.96
N ASN A 32 -10.69 13.26 7.96
CA ASN A 32 -11.47 12.07 8.36
C ASN A 32 -12.17 11.39 7.18
N THR A 33 -12.79 12.16 6.29
CA THR A 33 -13.45 11.62 5.08
C THR A 33 -12.47 10.99 4.10
N THR A 34 -11.33 11.62 3.87
CA THR A 34 -10.28 11.09 2.97
C THR A 34 -9.64 9.84 3.56
N MET A 35 -9.41 9.82 4.88
CA MET A 35 -8.92 8.65 5.60
C MET A 35 -9.89 7.48 5.47
N LEU A 36 -11.18 7.70 5.71
CA LEU A 36 -12.20 6.66 5.58
C LEU A 36 -12.26 6.09 4.15
N GLY A 37 -12.26 6.96 3.14
CA GLY A 37 -12.22 6.54 1.74
C GLY A 37 -10.94 5.78 1.40
N THR A 38 -9.80 6.22 1.92
CA THR A 38 -8.50 5.54 1.75
C THR A 38 -8.52 4.14 2.36
N VAL A 39 -9.05 3.99 3.57
CA VAL A 39 -9.14 2.70 4.26
C VAL A 39 -10.02 1.74 3.48
N PHE A 40 -11.24 2.14 3.09
CA PHE A 40 -12.12 1.27 2.30
C PHE A 40 -11.53 0.89 0.95
N PHE A 41 -10.99 1.86 0.22
CA PHE A 41 -10.35 1.59 -1.06
C PHE A 41 -9.17 0.63 -0.90
N SER A 42 -8.32 0.86 0.11
CA SER A 42 -7.18 0.00 0.39
C SER A 42 -7.61 -1.42 0.79
N ALA A 43 -8.69 -1.56 1.56
CA ALA A 43 -9.21 -2.87 1.96
C ALA A 43 -9.64 -3.68 0.72
N PHE A 44 -10.39 -3.09 -0.20
CA PHE A 44 -10.79 -3.77 -1.44
C PHE A 44 -9.59 -4.07 -2.35
N ALA A 45 -8.68 -3.10 -2.54
CA ALA A 45 -7.51 -3.29 -3.39
C ALA A 45 -6.58 -4.39 -2.84
N LEU A 46 -6.34 -4.38 -1.53
CA LEU A 46 -5.56 -5.40 -0.85
C LEU A 46 -6.26 -6.76 -0.87
N GLN A 47 -7.58 -6.81 -0.69
CA GLN A 47 -8.34 -8.06 -0.77
C GLN A 47 -8.14 -8.74 -2.14
N LEU A 48 -8.39 -8.02 -3.25
CA LEU A 48 -8.20 -8.57 -4.60
C LEU A 48 -6.76 -9.05 -4.83
N ALA A 49 -5.78 -8.24 -4.40
CA ALA A 49 -4.37 -8.56 -4.56
C ALA A 49 -3.95 -9.75 -3.71
N PHE A 50 -4.42 -9.82 -2.46
CA PHE A 50 -4.09 -10.86 -1.51
C PHE A 50 -4.73 -12.19 -1.89
N ASP A 51 -6.02 -12.21 -2.27
CA ASP A 51 -6.70 -13.43 -2.70
C ASP A 51 -5.98 -14.04 -3.92
N THR A 52 -5.82 -13.24 -4.98
CA THR A 52 -5.15 -13.71 -6.21
C THR A 52 -3.68 -14.06 -5.97
N GLY A 53 -2.97 -13.28 -5.16
CA GLY A 53 -1.56 -13.48 -4.88
C GLY A 53 -1.32 -14.74 -4.04
N SER A 54 -2.13 -14.93 -3.01
CA SER A 54 -2.04 -16.07 -2.10
C SER A 54 -2.38 -17.37 -2.82
N ASP A 55 -3.42 -17.39 -3.65
CA ASP A 55 -3.76 -18.54 -4.48
C ASP A 55 -2.60 -18.93 -5.40
N LYS A 56 -1.97 -17.97 -6.08
CA LYS A 56 -0.80 -18.25 -6.94
C LYS A 56 0.38 -18.82 -6.18
N ILE A 57 0.67 -18.28 -4.99
CA ILE A 57 1.74 -18.79 -4.13
C ILE A 57 1.42 -20.21 -3.71
N TRP A 58 0.20 -20.46 -3.24
CA TRP A 58 -0.26 -21.78 -2.83
C TRP A 58 -0.17 -22.79 -3.97
N ASP A 59 -0.59 -22.40 -5.16
CA ASP A 59 -0.58 -23.22 -6.37
C ASP A 59 0.82 -23.62 -6.77
N SER A 60 1.76 -22.68 -6.69
CA SER A 60 3.17 -22.93 -7.01
C SER A 60 3.82 -23.89 -6.01
N VAL A 61 3.52 -23.71 -4.72
CA VAL A 61 4.11 -24.53 -3.65
C VAL A 61 3.54 -25.95 -3.64
N ASN A 62 2.25 -26.11 -3.98
CA ASN A 62 1.55 -27.39 -3.93
C ASN A 62 1.35 -28.02 -5.32
N LYS A 63 2.09 -27.58 -6.32
CA LYS A 63 1.99 -28.10 -7.69
C LYS A 63 2.11 -29.62 -7.72
N GLY A 64 1.18 -30.28 -8.41
CA GLY A 64 1.13 -31.74 -8.55
C GLY A 64 0.50 -32.47 -7.37
N ARG A 65 0.12 -31.76 -6.29
CA ARG A 65 -0.59 -32.32 -5.13
C ARG A 65 -2.02 -31.81 -5.00
N GLN A 66 -2.39 -30.81 -5.79
CA GLN A 66 -3.72 -30.22 -5.72
C GLN A 66 -4.72 -31.10 -6.47
N TRP A 67 -5.96 -31.12 -5.99
CA TRP A 67 -7.04 -31.85 -6.66
C TRP A 67 -7.16 -31.46 -8.13
N LYS A 68 -7.05 -30.17 -8.47
CA LYS A 68 -7.10 -29.70 -9.87
C LYS A 68 -6.00 -30.28 -10.77
N ASP A 69 -4.87 -30.69 -10.21
CA ASP A 69 -3.76 -31.30 -10.97
C ASP A 69 -3.96 -32.80 -11.15
N ILE A 70 -4.58 -33.49 -10.18
CA ILE A 70 -4.70 -34.96 -10.16
C ILE A 70 -6.08 -35.48 -10.56
N LYS A 71 -7.11 -34.62 -10.57
CA LYS A 71 -8.52 -35.01 -10.77
C LYS A 71 -8.74 -35.83 -12.04
N GLN A 72 -8.08 -35.46 -13.15
CA GLN A 72 -8.29 -36.14 -14.43
C GLN A 72 -7.97 -37.63 -14.36
N ARG A 73 -6.93 -38.02 -13.60
CA ARG A 73 -6.55 -39.42 -13.41
C ARG A 73 -7.66 -40.26 -12.78
N TYR A 74 -8.44 -39.66 -11.88
CA TYR A 74 -9.54 -40.34 -11.19
C TYR A 74 -10.82 -40.36 -12.01
N MET A 75 -11.03 -39.38 -12.89
CA MET A 75 -12.20 -39.35 -13.78
C MET A 75 -12.08 -40.37 -14.92
N GLU A 76 -10.88 -40.53 -15.50
CA GLU A 76 -10.63 -41.58 -16.50
C GLU A 76 -10.83 -42.98 -15.89
N GLN A 77 -10.32 -43.19 -14.67
CA GLN A 77 -10.44 -44.47 -13.97
C GLN A 77 -11.88 -44.84 -13.60
N SER A 78 -12.77 -43.86 -13.39
CA SER A 78 -14.20 -44.12 -13.15
C SER A 78 -15.00 -44.41 -14.42
N ASP A 79 -14.51 -44.02 -15.59
CA ASP A 79 -15.18 -44.26 -16.87
C ASP A 79 -14.80 -45.63 -17.47
N GLU A 80 -13.71 -46.25 -16.99
CA GLU A 80 -13.23 -47.58 -17.39
C GLU A 80 -13.78 -48.74 -16.53
N GLU A 81 -14.43 -48.44 -15.39
CA GLU A 81 -15.16 -49.39 -14.52
C GLU A 81 -16.65 -49.50 -14.88
#